data_AF-A0A6L8CAG3-F1
#
_entry.id   AF-A0A6L8CAG3-F1
#
_cell.length_a   1.000
_cell.length_b   1.000
_cell.length_c   1.000
_cell.angle_alpha   90.00
_cell.angle_beta   90.00
_cell.angle_gamma   90.00
#
_symmetry.space_group_name_H-M   'P 1'
#
loop_
_entity.id
_entity.type
_entity.pdbx_description
1 polymer ?
#
loop_
_entity_poly.entity_id
_entity_poly.type
_entity_poly.pdbx_seq_one_letter_code
_entity_poly.pdbx_strand_id
1 'polypeptide(L)'
;MKIVGWVLLGIVVFIAAIGGIWRTAYDWKSRLPSQSSVAGLESPVEIHWGEFNTAEIQANSLPDALLGLGYVQGKLNGWTIALWRQAALGKLGDWYGSDAVEADRIVRLLGLPENAQRAGEHLSLNESSLIAAFGKGVQLGWQDADHVHEFFLQDITPEPWEPWHALAIERLIAWMSAVPDSVCNLGEPACTDIAKLNSIILLNGLESSSAWILPTSQGPFLYQRHVLGRAVPPAFQEVVLNVTDSFEMHGASLIGTPFFPAGKIENRAWSILLYSPKTTRPVRFGPNYPLRFRFPDREEIVYYQRSDSTFSIQGTQEELFWPGLGTENDVHAWFALLRNQPATFQLWRGDGILVSSDSSWTVLGEPGFVFPIHLSGLVISNDSSAEHSAYYLRNVDLNVADPSSWVTDTWSPWVASTLPRELDSLRIPVNAPALVQSALVYLENWNHTFEGKSIGATIYNEWVTSEGGTPEVAFYNAVDQLTQKFGTDQSQWLWERVHADRRLFTLHGHLDSRMHTPLTFPAVGHESTMLWGGAKAAAAPVTWEGWTWSGPDSPFFIRRQHLNLQQPFGRYISEKSDPSTFPLSDLSMSTTVLMPDDF
;
A
#
# COMPACT_ATOMS: atom_id res chain seq x y z
N MET A 1 -26.82 48.92 -26.72
CA MET A 1 -25.43 48.43 -26.90
C MET A 1 -24.51 48.77 -25.73
N LYS A 2 -24.42 50.03 -25.25
CA LYS A 2 -23.50 50.40 -24.15
C LYS A 2 -23.75 49.66 -22.82
N ILE A 3 -25.01 49.52 -22.39
CA ILE A 3 -25.36 48.83 -21.12
C ILE A 3 -24.98 47.34 -21.16
N VAL A 4 -25.22 46.66 -22.29
CA VAL A 4 -24.83 45.26 -22.48
C VAL A 4 -23.31 45.10 -22.41
N GLY A 5 -22.55 46.05 -22.95
CA GLY A 5 -21.09 46.06 -22.85
C GLY A 5 -20.58 46.19 -21.40
N TRP A 6 -21.20 47.06 -20.59
CA TRP A 6 -20.85 47.20 -19.17
C TRP A 6 -21.24 45.97 -18.34
N VAL A 7 -22.37 45.33 -18.64
CA VAL A 7 -22.78 44.09 -17.97
C VAL A 7 -21.84 42.94 -18.31
N LEU A 8 -21.46 42.76 -19.58
CA LEU A 8 -20.49 41.75 -19.99
C LEU A 8 -19.11 42.00 -19.36
N LEU A 9 -18.64 43.25 -19.33
CA LEU A 9 -17.39 43.60 -18.66
C LEU A 9 -17.45 43.31 -17.15
N GLY A 10 -18.55 43.64 -16.49
CA GLY A 10 -18.78 43.33 -15.08
C GLY A 10 -18.74 41.83 -14.80
N ILE A 11 -19.36 41.01 -15.66
CA ILE A 11 -19.33 39.55 -15.55
C ILE A 11 -17.89 39.03 -15.73
N VAL A 12 -17.16 39.51 -16.74
CA VAL A 12 -15.76 39.09 -16.97
C VAL A 12 -14.87 39.44 -15.78
N VAL A 13 -14.99 40.65 -15.24
CA VAL A 13 -14.23 41.08 -14.05
C VAL A 13 -14.63 40.26 -12.82
N PHE A 14 -15.91 39.95 -12.64
CA PHE A 14 -16.38 39.11 -11.55
C PHE A 14 -15.87 37.66 -11.65
N ILE A 15 -15.90 37.07 -12.85
CA ILE A 15 -15.32 35.75 -13.11
C ILE A 15 -13.80 35.77 -12.90
N ALA A 16 -13.10 36.81 -13.34
CA ALA A 16 -11.65 36.94 -13.11
C ALA A 16 -11.31 37.11 -11.63
N ALA A 17 -12.10 37.88 -10.87
CA ALA A 17 -11.92 38.05 -9.43
C ALA A 17 -12.19 36.76 -8.66
N ILE A 18 -13.27 36.03 -9.01
CA ILE A 18 -13.53 34.69 -8.48
C ILE A 18 -12.38 33.77 -8.84
N GLY A 19 -11.92 33.75 -10.10
CA GLY A 19 -10.79 32.94 -10.54
C GLY A 19 -9.49 33.25 -9.79
N GLY A 20 -9.23 34.51 -9.47
CA GLY A 20 -8.06 34.94 -8.68
C GLY A 20 -8.13 34.52 -7.21
N ILE A 21 -9.29 34.68 -6.57
CA ILE A 21 -9.53 34.20 -5.19
C ILE A 21 -9.46 32.66 -5.14
N TRP A 22 -10.02 31.99 -6.15
CA TRP A 22 -9.98 30.54 -6.30
C TRP A 22 -8.56 30.01 -6.42
N ARG A 23 -7.73 30.65 -7.24
CA ARG A 23 -6.34 30.25 -7.43
C ARG A 23 -5.54 30.36 -6.14
N THR A 24 -5.76 31.39 -5.33
CA THR A 24 -4.97 31.62 -4.11
C THR A 24 -5.42 30.75 -2.92
N ALA A 25 -6.71 30.42 -2.81
CA ALA A 25 -7.23 29.62 -1.69
C ALA A 25 -6.93 28.11 -1.79
N TYR A 26 -6.76 27.59 -3.01
CA TYR A 26 -6.63 26.16 -3.28
C TYR A 26 -5.28 25.73 -3.90
N ASP A 27 -4.34 26.66 -4.06
CA ASP A 27 -3.00 26.30 -4.53
C ASP A 27 -2.20 25.69 -3.38
N TRP A 28 -2.13 24.36 -3.34
CA TRP A 28 -1.30 23.62 -2.40
C TRP A 28 0.17 24.08 -2.40
N LYS A 29 0.65 24.66 -3.51
CA LYS A 29 2.01 25.21 -3.65
C LYS A 29 2.25 26.43 -2.76
N SER A 30 1.19 27.14 -2.35
CA SER A 30 1.30 28.30 -1.44
C SER A 30 1.48 27.92 0.04
N ARG A 31 1.45 26.62 0.37
CA ARG A 31 1.47 26.07 1.74
C ARG A 31 2.79 25.43 2.15
N LEU A 32 3.75 25.33 1.23
CA LEU A 32 5.09 24.82 1.53
C LEU A 32 5.99 25.99 1.96
N PRO A 33 6.62 25.93 3.15
CA PRO A 33 7.51 27.00 3.59
C PRO A 33 8.74 27.04 2.69
N SER A 34 9.19 28.23 2.32
CA SER A 34 10.45 28.39 1.57
C SER A 34 11.67 28.06 2.44
N GLN A 35 11.57 28.31 3.75
CA GLN A 35 12.60 28.00 4.73
C GLN A 35 11.92 27.60 6.06
N SER A 36 12.50 26.62 6.76
CA SER A 36 12.09 26.24 8.11
C SER A 36 13.34 26.03 8.99
N SER A 37 13.34 26.57 10.20
CA SER A 37 14.45 26.39 11.16
C SER A 37 14.24 25.10 11.93
N VAL A 38 15.29 24.31 12.07
CA VAL A 38 15.24 22.98 12.64
C VAL A 38 16.35 22.77 13.67
N ALA A 39 15.92 22.52 14.90
CA ALA A 39 16.80 22.09 15.98
C ALA A 39 17.47 20.74 15.67
N GLY A 40 18.80 20.74 15.66
CA GLY A 40 19.60 19.52 15.57
C GLY A 40 19.91 19.00 14.17
N LEU A 41 19.73 19.82 13.12
CA LEU A 41 20.41 19.63 11.84
C LEU A 41 21.90 19.95 11.98
N GLU A 42 22.77 19.12 11.40
CA GLU A 42 24.22 19.40 11.33
C GLU A 42 24.55 20.30 10.15
N SER A 43 23.77 20.20 9.07
CA SER A 43 23.90 20.96 7.84
C SER A 43 22.53 21.28 7.25
N PRO A 44 22.41 22.30 6.40
CA PRO A 44 21.18 22.56 5.66
C PRO A 44 20.74 21.34 4.83
N VAL A 45 19.43 21.15 4.74
CA VAL A 45 18.79 20.13 3.89
C VAL A 45 17.87 20.82 2.89
N GLU A 46 18.07 20.57 1.61
CA GLU A 46 17.19 21.08 0.55
C GLU A 46 16.18 20.01 0.16
N ILE A 47 14.90 20.38 0.15
CA ILE A 47 13.81 19.51 -0.27
C ILE A 47 13.20 20.12 -1.52
N HIS A 48 13.39 19.47 -2.67
CA HIS A 48 12.74 19.83 -3.92
C HIS A 48 11.47 19.00 -4.09
N TRP A 49 10.34 19.69 -4.13
CA TRP A 49 9.04 19.07 -4.24
C TRP A 49 8.69 18.86 -5.71
N GLY A 50 8.37 17.62 -6.04
CA GLY A 50 7.94 17.22 -7.36
C GLY A 50 6.44 17.11 -7.50
N GLU A 51 5.98 16.68 -8.68
CA GLU A 51 4.56 16.42 -8.90
C GLU A 51 4.08 15.27 -8.01
N PHE A 52 2.78 15.25 -7.73
CA PHE A 52 2.13 14.19 -6.98
C PHE A 52 2.69 13.88 -5.57
N ASN A 53 3.26 14.89 -4.91
CA ASN A 53 3.87 14.79 -3.57
C ASN A 53 5.14 13.93 -3.52
N THR A 54 5.84 13.79 -4.64
CA THR A 54 7.23 13.29 -4.66
C THR A 54 8.18 14.33 -4.08
N ALA A 55 9.31 13.89 -3.53
CA ALA A 55 10.33 14.79 -3.02
C ALA A 55 11.73 14.31 -3.38
N GLU A 56 12.62 15.24 -3.70
CA GLU A 56 14.06 15.05 -3.72
C GLU A 56 14.65 15.72 -2.49
N ILE A 57 15.48 15.00 -1.74
CA ILE A 57 16.09 15.46 -0.51
C ILE A 57 17.60 15.46 -0.73
N GLN A 58 18.19 16.64 -0.69
CA GLN A 58 19.63 16.85 -0.80
C GLN A 58 20.21 17.18 0.58
N ALA A 59 21.21 16.40 1.01
CA ALA A 59 21.84 16.58 2.31
C ALA A 59 23.32 16.16 2.30
N ASN A 60 24.11 16.73 3.21
CA ASN A 60 25.54 16.42 3.35
C ASN A 60 25.81 15.09 4.07
N SER A 61 24.82 14.55 4.77
CA SER A 61 24.96 13.35 5.59
C SER A 61 23.70 12.50 5.57
N LEU A 62 23.84 11.19 5.82
CA LEU A 62 22.69 10.29 5.91
C LEU A 62 21.74 10.66 7.08
N PRO A 63 22.20 11.02 8.30
CA PRO A 63 21.31 11.51 9.35
C PRO A 63 20.46 12.72 8.91
N ASP A 64 21.07 13.71 8.27
CA ASP A 64 20.35 14.90 7.77
C ASP A 64 19.34 14.52 6.67
N ALA A 65 19.72 13.62 5.75
CA ALA A 65 18.81 13.09 4.73
C ALA A 65 17.60 12.36 5.33
N LEU A 66 17.82 11.56 6.38
CA LEU A 66 16.75 10.85 7.08
C LEU A 66 15.86 11.81 7.89
N LEU A 67 16.41 12.88 8.45
CA LEU A 67 15.61 13.95 9.04
C LEU A 67 14.73 14.61 7.96
N GLY A 68 15.31 14.96 6.81
CA GLY A 68 14.55 15.47 5.67
C GLY A 68 13.44 14.51 5.23
N LEU A 69 13.70 13.20 5.20
CA LEU A 69 12.70 12.19 4.86
C LEU A 69 11.57 12.16 5.88
N GLY A 70 11.91 12.20 7.16
CA GLY A 70 10.94 12.32 8.25
C GLY A 70 10.09 13.57 8.08
N TYR A 71 10.69 14.71 7.76
CA TYR A 71 9.98 15.97 7.51
C TYR A 71 8.99 15.82 6.36
N VAL A 72 9.42 15.31 5.21
CA VAL A 72 8.56 15.06 4.05
C VAL A 72 7.38 14.16 4.43
N GLN A 73 7.65 13.04 5.09
CA GLN A 73 6.61 12.10 5.48
C GLN A 73 5.63 12.70 6.50
N GLY A 74 6.12 13.39 7.54
CA GLY A 74 5.29 14.07 8.53
C GLY A 74 4.43 15.18 7.94
N LYS A 75 5.00 15.95 6.99
CA LYS A 75 4.34 17.07 6.31
C LYS A 75 3.22 16.61 5.38
N LEU A 76 3.37 15.47 4.72
CA LEU A 76 2.42 14.97 3.71
C LEU A 76 1.45 13.91 4.25
N ASN A 77 1.86 13.14 5.25
CA ASN A 77 1.17 11.93 5.70
C ASN A 77 0.94 11.91 7.21
N GLY A 78 0.95 13.07 7.87
CA GLY A 78 0.87 13.21 9.33
C GLY A 78 -0.26 12.39 9.94
N TRP A 79 -1.48 12.46 9.38
CA TRP A 79 -2.63 11.65 9.84
C TRP A 79 -2.38 10.14 9.78
N THR A 80 -1.91 9.63 8.65
CA THR A 80 -1.64 8.19 8.47
C THR A 80 -0.56 7.70 9.44
N ILE A 81 0.54 8.45 9.56
CA ILE A 81 1.64 8.13 10.49
C ILE A 81 1.14 8.09 11.93
N ALA A 82 0.33 9.08 12.31
CA ALA A 82 -0.26 9.18 13.64
C ALA A 82 -1.19 8.01 13.95
N LEU A 83 -2.06 7.67 13.00
CA LEU A 83 -2.99 6.55 13.12
C LEU A 83 -2.26 5.22 13.25
N TRP A 84 -1.28 4.95 12.39
CA TRP A 84 -0.50 3.72 12.45
C TRP A 84 0.33 3.64 13.72
N ARG A 85 0.86 4.77 14.20
CA ARG A 85 1.46 4.84 15.53
C ARG A 85 0.45 4.45 16.60
N GLN A 86 -0.73 5.07 16.67
CA GLN A 86 -1.74 4.73 17.70
C GLN A 86 -2.17 3.26 17.63
N ALA A 87 -2.35 2.74 16.41
CA ALA A 87 -2.62 1.33 16.17
C ALA A 87 -1.49 0.44 16.71
N ALA A 88 -0.22 0.75 16.40
CA ALA A 88 0.93 0.00 16.88
C ALA A 88 1.11 0.08 18.41
N LEU A 89 0.63 1.16 19.02
CA LEU A 89 0.62 1.36 20.48
C LEU A 89 -0.56 0.69 21.18
N GLY A 90 -1.55 0.21 20.44
CA GLY A 90 -2.82 -0.30 20.99
C GLY A 90 -3.56 0.78 21.77
N LYS A 91 -3.67 1.98 21.18
CA LYS A 91 -4.31 3.17 21.76
C LYS A 91 -5.38 3.77 20.84
N LEU A 92 -5.86 3.04 19.84
CA LEU A 92 -6.94 3.51 18.96
C LEU A 92 -8.23 3.79 19.73
N GLY A 93 -8.47 3.12 20.86
CA GLY A 93 -9.62 3.38 21.73
C GLY A 93 -9.66 4.80 22.28
N ASP A 94 -8.51 5.47 22.39
CA ASP A 94 -8.45 6.88 22.80
C ASP A 94 -9.03 7.82 21.72
N TRP A 95 -9.08 7.38 20.46
CA TRP A 95 -9.56 8.16 19.31
C TRP A 95 -10.93 7.69 18.81
N TYR A 96 -11.15 6.38 18.76
CA TYR A 96 -12.35 5.74 18.20
C TYR A 96 -13.29 5.19 19.29
N GLY A 97 -12.96 5.38 20.57
CA GLY A 97 -13.78 4.93 21.69
C GLY A 97 -13.94 3.40 21.75
N SER A 98 -15.13 2.95 22.17
CA SER A 98 -15.44 1.52 22.29
C SER A 98 -15.31 0.75 20.98
N ASP A 99 -15.37 1.43 19.84
CA ASP A 99 -15.26 0.78 18.55
C ASP A 99 -13.83 0.29 18.26
N ALA A 100 -12.79 0.77 18.91
CA ALA A 100 -11.42 0.29 18.65
C ALA A 100 -10.84 -0.61 19.73
N VAL A 101 -11.66 -0.97 20.72
CA VAL A 101 -11.27 -1.81 21.85
C VAL A 101 -10.69 -3.15 21.41
N GLU A 102 -11.36 -3.83 20.49
CA GLU A 102 -10.93 -5.11 19.93
C GLU A 102 -9.57 -4.98 19.21
N ALA A 103 -9.35 -3.89 18.48
CA ALA A 103 -8.10 -3.62 17.79
C ALA A 103 -6.93 -3.37 18.78
N ASP A 104 -7.18 -2.60 19.84
CA ASP A 104 -6.19 -2.35 20.89
C ASP A 104 -5.85 -3.62 21.67
N ARG A 105 -6.86 -4.48 21.90
CA ARG A 105 -6.70 -5.73 22.63
C ARG A 105 -5.68 -6.64 21.96
N ILE A 106 -5.80 -6.90 20.65
CA ILE A 106 -4.84 -7.78 19.97
C ILE A 106 -3.42 -7.21 19.97
N VAL A 107 -3.26 -5.89 19.78
CA VAL A 107 -1.94 -5.23 19.78
C VAL A 107 -1.25 -5.36 21.15
N ARG A 108 -2.00 -5.12 22.23
CA ARG A 108 -1.49 -5.25 23.60
C ARG A 108 -1.24 -6.71 24.02
N LEU A 109 -2.07 -7.66 23.54
CA LEU A 109 -1.84 -9.09 23.76
C LEU A 109 -0.51 -9.54 23.14
N LEU A 110 -0.24 -9.12 21.90
CA LEU A 110 1.03 -9.38 21.23
C LEU A 110 2.21 -8.66 21.90
N GLY A 111 1.96 -7.53 22.56
CA GLY A 111 2.98 -6.69 23.18
C GLY A 111 3.82 -5.92 22.17
N LEU A 112 3.21 -5.52 21.04
CA LEU A 112 3.91 -4.74 20.02
C LEU A 112 4.62 -3.50 20.60
N PRO A 113 4.00 -2.70 21.49
CA PRO A 113 4.63 -1.50 22.03
C PRO A 113 5.89 -1.83 22.84
N GLU A 114 5.79 -2.77 23.78
CA GLU A 114 6.90 -3.14 24.65
C GLU A 114 8.06 -3.77 23.87
N ASN A 115 7.74 -4.60 22.87
CA ASN A 115 8.74 -5.24 22.03
C ASN A 115 9.42 -4.24 21.09
N ALA A 116 8.69 -3.25 20.55
CA ALA A 116 9.27 -2.18 19.75
C ALA A 116 10.24 -1.30 20.56
N GLN A 117 9.86 -0.96 21.80
CA GLN A 117 10.73 -0.21 22.69
C GLN A 117 12.00 -0.99 23.04
N ARG A 118 11.87 -2.27 23.43
CA ARG A 118 13.03 -3.15 23.69
C ARG A 118 13.91 -3.29 22.46
N ALA A 119 13.35 -3.40 21.26
CA ALA A 119 14.14 -3.44 20.02
C ALA A 119 14.94 -2.15 19.81
N GLY A 120 14.33 -0.99 20.10
CA GLY A 120 15.02 0.29 20.11
C GLY A 120 16.22 0.33 21.05
N GLU A 121 16.11 -0.28 22.23
CA GLU A 121 17.21 -0.40 23.21
C GLU A 121 18.37 -1.29 22.73
N HIS A 122 18.12 -2.19 21.76
CA HIS A 122 19.13 -3.10 21.20
C HIS A 122 19.80 -2.56 19.92
N LEU A 123 19.36 -1.40 19.42
CA LEU A 123 20.01 -0.75 18.28
C LEU A 123 21.43 -0.32 18.63
N SER A 124 22.34 -0.42 17.67
CA SER A 124 23.65 0.22 17.82
C SER A 124 23.52 1.74 17.99
N LEU A 125 24.56 2.39 18.50
CA LEU A 125 24.56 3.85 18.63
C LEU A 125 24.32 4.57 17.29
N ASN A 126 24.86 4.01 16.20
CA ASN A 126 24.66 4.56 14.86
C ASN A 126 23.23 4.33 14.34
N GLU A 127 22.63 3.17 14.57
CA GLU A 127 21.23 2.94 14.15
C GLU A 127 20.27 3.79 14.97
N SER A 128 20.51 3.90 16.27
CA SER A 128 19.75 4.77 17.17
C SER A 128 19.77 6.23 16.71
N SER A 129 20.93 6.75 16.29
CA SER A 129 21.04 8.13 15.80
C SER A 129 20.29 8.33 14.48
N LEU A 130 20.33 7.37 13.55
CA LEU A 130 19.61 7.42 12.28
C LEU A 130 18.09 7.39 12.47
N ILE A 131 17.57 6.49 13.32
CA ILE A 131 16.13 6.42 13.64
C ILE A 131 15.68 7.68 14.40
N ALA A 132 16.52 8.22 15.29
CA ALA A 132 16.22 9.46 15.99
C ALA A 132 16.18 10.67 15.06
N ALA A 133 17.09 10.77 14.09
CA ALA A 133 17.09 11.84 13.08
C ALA A 133 15.79 11.80 12.25
N PHE A 134 15.41 10.63 11.76
CA PHE A 134 14.12 10.43 11.08
C PHE A 134 12.94 10.86 11.96
N GLY A 135 12.89 10.42 13.21
CA GLY A 135 11.80 10.75 14.12
C GLY A 135 11.67 12.25 14.44
N LYS A 136 12.79 12.96 14.57
CA LYS A 136 12.79 14.43 14.67
C LYS A 136 12.18 15.07 13.43
N GLY A 137 12.58 14.60 12.25
CA GLY A 137 12.00 15.01 10.98
C GLY A 137 10.48 14.86 10.96
N VAL A 138 9.97 13.68 11.33
CA VAL A 138 8.52 13.42 11.41
C VAL A 138 7.82 14.42 12.30
N GLN A 139 8.35 14.65 13.50
CA GLN A 139 7.78 15.60 14.46
C GLN A 139 7.71 17.03 13.89
N LEU A 140 8.76 17.47 13.19
CA LEU A 140 8.84 18.80 12.59
C LEU A 140 7.91 18.95 11.41
N GLY A 141 7.96 18.00 10.47
CA GLY A 141 7.10 18.00 9.29
C GLY A 141 5.63 17.99 9.68
N TRP A 142 5.28 17.23 10.72
CA TRP A 142 3.96 17.25 11.32
C TRP A 142 3.58 18.63 11.85
N GLN A 143 4.40 19.24 12.70
CA GLN A 143 4.13 20.55 13.31
C GLN A 143 3.98 21.65 12.27
N ASP A 144 4.79 21.59 11.20
CA ASP A 144 4.73 22.52 10.09
C ASP A 144 3.52 22.27 9.18
N ALA A 145 2.91 21.08 9.21
CA ALA A 145 1.84 20.74 8.28
C ALA A 145 0.55 21.51 8.55
N ASP A 146 -0.07 21.98 7.47
CA ASP A 146 -1.44 22.49 7.49
C ASP A 146 -2.49 21.37 7.71
N HIS A 147 -2.08 20.16 8.14
CA HIS A 147 -2.93 19.04 8.60
C HIS A 147 -3.70 19.35 9.90
N VAL A 148 -3.83 20.63 10.23
CA VAL A 148 -4.89 21.23 11.03
C VAL A 148 -6.28 20.92 10.46
N HIS A 149 -6.46 20.09 9.42
CA HIS A 149 -7.76 19.60 9.02
C HIS A 149 -8.11 18.26 9.66
N GLU A 150 -7.38 17.16 9.40
CA GLU A 150 -7.76 15.82 9.87
C GLU A 150 -7.75 15.71 11.40
N PHE A 151 -6.68 16.19 12.05
CA PHE A 151 -6.60 16.20 13.51
C PHE A 151 -7.66 17.11 14.15
N PHE A 152 -7.87 18.29 13.57
CA PHE A 152 -8.90 19.23 14.03
C PHE A 152 -10.32 18.69 13.84
N LEU A 153 -10.60 18.04 12.71
CA LEU A 153 -11.88 17.40 12.42
C LEU A 153 -12.22 16.32 13.44
N GLN A 154 -11.20 15.65 13.97
CA GLN A 154 -11.35 14.60 14.97
C GLN A 154 -11.20 15.10 16.42
N ASP A 155 -10.91 16.40 16.61
CA ASP A 155 -10.56 16.98 17.92
C ASP A 155 -9.39 16.24 18.62
N ILE A 156 -8.40 15.82 17.83
CA ILE A 156 -7.25 15.05 18.30
C ILE A 156 -6.02 15.95 18.37
N THR A 157 -5.39 15.99 19.54
CA THR A 157 -4.02 16.50 19.67
C THR A 157 -3.06 15.31 19.69
N PRO A 158 -2.14 15.22 18.72
CA PRO A 158 -1.23 14.09 18.67
C PRO A 158 -0.13 14.16 19.71
N GLU A 159 0.19 13.00 20.28
CA GLU A 159 1.31 12.87 21.20
C GLU A 159 2.66 13.05 20.45
N PRO A 160 3.71 13.54 21.12
CA PRO A 160 5.03 13.67 20.53
C PRO A 160 5.61 12.36 19.97
N TRP A 161 6.41 12.49 18.92
CA TRP A 161 7.10 11.38 18.30
C TRP A 161 8.37 10.99 19.05
N GLU A 162 8.48 9.71 19.40
CA GLU A 162 9.68 9.07 19.92
C GLU A 162 10.29 8.14 18.85
N PRO A 163 11.64 7.99 18.80
CA PRO A 163 12.31 7.23 17.73
C PRO A 163 11.80 5.79 17.57
N TRP A 164 11.54 5.08 18.67
CA TRP A 164 11.09 3.69 18.64
C TRP A 164 9.68 3.51 18.05
N HIS A 165 8.89 4.57 17.87
CA HIS A 165 7.61 4.48 17.19
C HIS A 165 7.75 4.01 15.73
N ALA A 166 8.88 4.31 15.06
CA ALA A 166 9.14 3.77 13.72
C ALA A 166 9.22 2.23 13.75
N LEU A 167 9.82 1.66 14.80
CA LEU A 167 9.92 0.20 15.01
C LEU A 167 8.58 -0.42 15.43
N ALA A 168 7.70 0.37 16.06
CA ALA A 168 6.34 -0.04 16.38
C ALA A 168 5.48 -0.11 15.11
N ILE A 169 5.56 0.90 14.24
CA ILE A 169 4.90 0.90 12.94
C ILE A 169 5.42 -0.26 12.07
N GLU A 170 6.73 -0.48 12.02
CA GLU A 170 7.31 -1.63 11.31
C GLU A 170 6.68 -2.95 11.76
N ARG A 171 6.61 -3.18 13.07
CA ARG A 171 5.98 -4.38 13.65
C ARG A 171 4.50 -4.48 13.34
N LEU A 172 3.77 -3.37 13.35
CA LEU A 172 2.36 -3.37 12.97
C LEU A 172 2.20 -3.79 11.51
N ILE A 173 3.00 -3.26 10.60
CA ILE A 173 2.91 -3.58 9.17
C ILE A 173 3.36 -5.03 8.94
N ALA A 174 4.42 -5.48 9.62
CA ALA A 174 4.84 -6.88 9.62
C ALA A 174 3.73 -7.80 10.16
N TRP A 175 3.01 -7.37 11.19
CA TRP A 175 1.84 -8.07 11.68
C TRP A 175 0.74 -8.16 10.62
N MET A 176 0.43 -7.06 9.93
CA MET A 176 -0.59 -7.03 8.86
C MET A 176 -0.17 -7.71 7.56
N SER A 177 1.12 -8.00 7.37
CA SER A 177 1.67 -8.50 6.10
C SER A 177 1.28 -9.92 5.71
N ALA A 178 0.73 -10.67 6.67
CA ALA A 178 0.28 -12.02 6.47
C ALA A 178 -0.86 -12.27 7.43
N VAL A 179 -2.08 -12.40 6.92
CA VAL A 179 -3.18 -12.97 7.71
C VAL A 179 -3.61 -14.29 7.05
N PRO A 180 -2.86 -15.39 7.27
CA PRO A 180 -3.39 -16.72 7.01
C PRO A 180 -4.44 -17.08 8.08
N ASP A 181 -5.24 -18.11 7.78
CA ASP A 181 -6.09 -18.84 8.73
C ASP A 181 -5.37 -19.15 10.06
N SER A 182 -4.03 -19.27 10.04
CA SER A 182 -3.18 -19.55 11.20
C SER A 182 -3.36 -18.57 12.37
N VAL A 183 -3.66 -17.29 12.13
CA VAL A 183 -3.93 -16.37 13.25
C VAL A 183 -5.38 -16.50 13.75
N CYS A 184 -6.32 -16.78 12.85
CA CYS A 184 -7.70 -17.10 13.24
C CYS A 184 -7.80 -18.44 13.99
N ASN A 185 -6.83 -19.35 13.83
CA ASN A 185 -6.71 -20.56 14.65
C ASN A 185 -6.36 -20.29 16.13
N LEU A 186 -5.93 -19.07 16.48
CA LEU A 186 -5.85 -18.60 17.88
C LEU A 186 -7.25 -18.29 18.46
N GLY A 187 -8.32 -18.62 17.75
CA GLY A 187 -9.70 -18.51 18.20
C GLY A 187 -10.45 -17.31 17.64
N GLU A 188 -11.78 -17.43 17.62
CA GLU A 188 -12.72 -16.41 17.13
C GLU A 188 -12.47 -14.99 17.66
N PRO A 189 -12.14 -14.77 18.96
CA PRO A 189 -11.86 -13.42 19.45
C PRO A 189 -10.64 -12.78 18.78
N ALA A 190 -9.54 -13.51 18.61
CA ALA A 190 -8.35 -12.99 17.95
C ALA A 190 -8.60 -12.68 16.47
N CYS A 191 -9.34 -13.54 15.78
CA CYS A 191 -9.74 -13.32 14.39
C CYS A 191 -10.60 -12.03 14.25
N THR A 192 -11.57 -11.86 15.15
CA THR A 192 -12.43 -10.66 15.19
C THR A 192 -11.63 -9.40 15.49
N ASP A 193 -10.69 -9.46 16.42
CA ASP A 193 -9.85 -8.32 16.80
C ASP A 193 -8.96 -7.84 15.65
N ILE A 194 -8.40 -8.78 14.87
CA ILE A 194 -7.58 -8.46 13.70
C ILE A 194 -8.44 -7.89 12.58
N ALA A 195 -9.60 -8.47 12.33
CA ALA A 195 -10.56 -7.92 11.37
C ALA A 195 -10.93 -6.49 11.76
N LYS A 196 -11.08 -6.22 13.07
CA LYS A 196 -11.37 -4.88 13.56
C LYS A 196 -10.20 -3.92 13.37
N LEU A 197 -8.97 -4.32 13.70
CA LEU A 197 -7.77 -3.54 13.44
C LEU A 197 -7.66 -3.18 11.95
N ASN A 198 -7.79 -4.18 11.07
CA ASN A 198 -7.77 -3.97 9.62
C ASN A 198 -8.87 -3.00 9.14
N SER A 199 -10.06 -3.06 9.73
CA SER A 199 -11.16 -2.14 9.35
C SER A 199 -10.86 -0.67 9.64
N ILE A 200 -9.92 -0.37 10.54
CA ILE A 200 -9.52 0.98 10.94
C ILE A 200 -8.31 1.45 10.14
N ILE A 201 -7.25 0.64 10.07
CA ILE A 201 -5.98 1.03 9.40
C ILE A 201 -5.97 0.75 7.90
N LEU A 202 -6.90 -0.10 7.42
CA LEU A 202 -7.15 -0.42 6.02
C LEU A 202 -5.95 -1.01 5.26
N LEU A 203 -5.09 -1.74 5.97
CA LEU A 203 -3.85 -2.34 5.47
C LEU A 203 -4.00 -3.87 5.43
N ASN A 204 -4.00 -4.46 4.25
CA ASN A 204 -4.14 -5.91 4.04
C ASN A 204 -3.70 -6.34 2.63
N GLY A 205 -3.54 -7.64 2.41
CA GLY A 205 -3.21 -8.20 1.09
C GLY A 205 -1.74 -8.04 0.68
N LEU A 206 -0.84 -7.64 1.60
CA LEU A 206 0.58 -7.44 1.30
C LEU A 206 1.24 -8.72 0.79
N GLU A 207 0.75 -9.89 1.21
CA GLU A 207 1.19 -11.20 0.75
C GLU A 207 1.02 -11.40 -0.77
N SER A 208 0.05 -10.71 -1.39
CA SER A 208 -0.16 -10.69 -2.84
C SER A 208 0.77 -9.74 -3.60
N SER A 209 1.69 -9.08 -2.90
CA SER A 209 2.77 -8.32 -3.54
C SER A 209 3.69 -9.24 -4.33
N SER A 210 4.17 -8.76 -5.47
CA SER A 210 5.00 -9.54 -6.39
C SER A 210 6.11 -8.70 -7.00
N ALA A 211 7.24 -9.33 -7.30
CA ALA A 211 8.32 -8.72 -8.06
C ALA A 211 8.73 -9.65 -9.20
N TRP A 212 9.19 -9.09 -10.32
CA TRP A 212 9.70 -9.89 -11.43
C TRP A 212 10.90 -9.25 -12.10
N ILE A 213 11.73 -10.12 -12.65
CA ILE A 213 12.97 -9.77 -13.33
C ILE A 213 12.94 -10.33 -14.74
N LEU A 214 13.24 -9.48 -15.71
CA LEU A 214 13.15 -9.79 -17.12
C LEU A 214 14.44 -9.38 -17.82
N PRO A 215 15.19 -10.33 -18.39
CA PRO A 215 16.40 -10.01 -19.14
C PRO A 215 16.02 -9.28 -20.43
N THR A 216 16.51 -8.05 -20.59
CA THR A 216 16.32 -7.26 -21.81
C THR A 216 17.65 -6.95 -22.47
N SER A 217 17.62 -6.40 -23.68
CA SER A 217 18.83 -5.92 -24.37
C SER A 217 19.52 -4.75 -23.65
N GLN A 218 18.80 -4.01 -22.79
CA GLN A 218 19.33 -2.92 -21.96
C GLN A 218 19.78 -3.41 -20.57
N GLY A 219 19.69 -4.72 -20.32
CA GLY A 219 19.96 -5.38 -19.05
C GLY A 219 18.68 -5.79 -18.30
N PRO A 220 18.78 -6.39 -17.11
CA PRO A 220 17.62 -6.89 -16.40
C PRO A 220 16.66 -5.77 -15.99
N PHE A 221 15.42 -5.89 -16.45
CA PHE A 221 14.29 -5.07 -16.06
C PHE A 221 13.69 -5.63 -14.77
N LEU A 222 13.75 -4.85 -13.70
CA LEU A 222 13.15 -5.15 -12.40
C LEU A 222 11.84 -4.39 -12.26
N TYR A 223 10.75 -5.12 -12.05
CA TYR A 223 9.45 -4.57 -11.72
C TYR A 223 8.97 -5.09 -10.37
N GLN A 224 8.19 -4.27 -9.70
CA GLN A 224 7.62 -4.56 -8.40
C GLN A 224 6.22 -3.98 -8.27
N ARG A 225 5.36 -4.76 -7.63
CA ARG A 225 4.01 -4.40 -7.22
C ARG A 225 3.85 -4.68 -5.74
N HIS A 226 3.51 -3.66 -4.99
CA HIS A 226 3.12 -3.76 -3.59
C HIS A 226 1.62 -3.57 -3.45
N VAL A 227 0.95 -4.55 -2.87
CA VAL A 227 -0.48 -4.47 -2.50
C VAL A 227 -0.58 -3.92 -1.08
N LEU A 228 -1.38 -2.87 -0.89
CA LEU A 228 -1.32 -1.97 0.27
C LEU A 228 -2.70 -1.74 0.91
N GLY A 229 -3.61 -2.71 0.78
CA GLY A 229 -4.94 -2.63 1.35
C GLY A 229 -5.89 -1.74 0.57
N ARG A 230 -6.70 -0.94 1.27
CA ARG A 230 -7.81 -0.15 0.69
C ARG A 230 -7.83 1.31 1.12
N ALA A 231 -6.79 1.77 1.80
CA ALA A 231 -6.66 3.15 2.23
C ALA A 231 -6.57 4.09 1.01
N VAL A 232 -7.28 5.21 1.07
CA VAL A 232 -7.12 6.30 0.10
C VAL A 232 -5.69 6.86 0.04
N PRO A 233 -5.05 7.24 1.17
CA PRO A 233 -3.66 7.71 1.13
C PRO A 233 -2.72 6.57 0.72
N PRO A 234 -1.65 6.86 -0.05
CA PRO A 234 -0.64 5.86 -0.35
C PRO A 234 0.03 5.40 0.95
N ALA A 235 0.43 4.14 1.02
CA ALA A 235 1.24 3.61 2.14
C ALA A 235 2.75 3.88 1.96
N PHE A 236 3.15 4.33 0.77
CA PHE A 236 4.52 4.64 0.39
C PHE A 236 4.70 6.13 0.11
N GLN A 237 5.86 6.65 0.48
CA GLN A 237 6.35 7.98 0.12
C GLN A 237 7.44 7.82 -0.94
N GLU A 238 7.19 8.33 -2.14
CA GLU A 238 8.18 8.30 -3.22
C GLU A 238 9.20 9.42 -3.04
N VAL A 239 10.49 9.07 -3.15
CA VAL A 239 11.57 9.96 -2.76
C VAL A 239 12.86 9.71 -3.53
N VAL A 240 13.57 10.79 -3.86
CA VAL A 240 14.99 10.76 -4.23
C VAL A 240 15.80 11.21 -3.02
N LEU A 241 16.71 10.37 -2.53
CA LEU A 241 17.66 10.73 -1.46
C LEU A 241 19.03 10.94 -2.07
N ASN A 242 19.50 12.18 -2.09
CA ASN A 242 20.83 12.56 -2.54
C ASN A 242 21.69 12.94 -1.34
N VAL A 243 22.61 12.04 -0.98
CA VAL A 243 23.60 12.28 0.07
C VAL A 243 24.92 12.63 -0.59
N THR A 244 25.37 13.87 -0.43
CA THR A 244 26.55 14.42 -1.08
C THR A 244 27.77 13.52 -0.88
N ASP A 245 28.48 13.26 -1.99
CA ASP A 245 29.67 12.39 -2.04
C ASP A 245 29.46 10.94 -1.53
N SER A 246 28.21 10.50 -1.36
CA SER A 246 27.88 9.15 -0.86
C SER A 246 27.04 8.34 -1.84
N PHE A 247 25.77 8.70 -2.03
CA PHE A 247 24.88 7.99 -2.96
C PHE A 247 23.68 8.85 -3.35
N GLU A 248 23.11 8.53 -4.51
CA GLU A 248 21.79 8.97 -4.92
C GLU A 248 20.87 7.75 -5.00
N MET A 249 19.75 7.78 -4.27
CA MET A 249 18.78 6.69 -4.21
C MET A 249 17.42 7.16 -4.72
N HIS A 250 16.86 6.43 -5.68
CA HIS A 250 15.50 6.62 -6.16
C HIS A 250 14.64 5.46 -5.68
N GLY A 251 13.51 5.75 -5.05
CA GLY A 251 12.64 4.68 -4.61
C GLY A 251 11.42 5.14 -3.82
N ALA A 252 10.91 4.22 -3.02
CA ALA A 252 9.76 4.45 -2.17
C ALA A 252 10.06 3.99 -0.75
N SER A 253 9.73 4.87 0.20
CA SER A 253 9.83 4.59 1.63
C SER A 253 8.47 4.22 2.21
N LEU A 254 8.44 3.26 3.13
CA LEU A 254 7.23 2.92 3.87
C LEU A 254 6.90 4.03 4.88
N ILE A 255 5.71 4.62 4.77
CA ILE A 255 5.33 5.78 5.59
C ILE A 255 5.40 5.47 7.08
N GLY A 256 5.94 6.41 7.86
CA GLY A 256 6.19 6.27 9.29
C GLY A 256 7.49 5.53 9.63
N THR A 257 8.27 5.13 8.62
CA THR A 257 9.57 4.47 8.79
C THR A 257 10.61 5.02 7.80
N PRO A 258 11.92 4.91 8.09
CA PRO A 258 12.98 5.24 7.14
C PRO A 258 13.37 4.04 6.26
N PHE A 259 12.43 3.14 5.96
CA PHE A 259 12.70 1.87 5.29
C PHE A 259 12.27 1.90 3.83
N PHE A 260 13.03 1.24 2.95
CA PHE A 260 12.88 1.33 1.49
C PHE A 260 12.66 -0.06 0.88
N PRO A 261 11.41 -0.55 0.84
CA PRO A 261 11.08 -1.83 0.19
C PRO A 261 11.45 -1.85 -1.29
N ALA A 262 11.43 -0.68 -1.92
CA ALA A 262 11.64 -0.49 -3.34
C ALA A 262 12.67 0.62 -3.56
N GLY A 263 13.71 0.36 -4.32
CA GLY A 263 14.63 1.42 -4.71
C GLY A 263 15.79 0.99 -5.57
N LYS A 264 16.60 1.98 -5.94
CA LYS A 264 17.88 1.77 -6.60
C LYS A 264 18.87 2.87 -6.23
N ILE A 265 20.14 2.53 -6.35
CA ILE A 265 21.25 3.47 -6.41
C ILE A 265 22.03 3.17 -7.70
N GLU A 266 23.05 3.96 -8.03
CA GLU A 266 23.85 3.84 -9.26
C GLU A 266 24.22 2.40 -9.66
N ASN A 267 24.60 1.58 -8.67
CA ASN A 267 25.19 0.25 -8.88
C ASN A 267 24.31 -0.92 -8.41
N ARG A 268 23.05 -0.69 -8.01
CA ARG A 268 22.12 -1.76 -7.61
C ARG A 268 20.67 -1.31 -7.63
N ALA A 269 19.76 -2.24 -7.87
CA ALA A 269 18.33 -2.04 -7.68
C ALA A 269 17.75 -3.19 -6.85
N TRP A 270 16.72 -2.92 -6.06
CA TRP A 270 16.09 -3.93 -5.23
C TRP A 270 14.57 -3.79 -5.17
N SER A 271 13.94 -4.93 -4.91
CA SER A 271 12.57 -5.05 -4.45
C SER A 271 12.56 -6.02 -3.28
N ILE A 272 11.96 -5.61 -2.16
CA ILE A 272 11.76 -6.42 -0.95
C ILE A 272 10.26 -6.54 -0.72
N LEU A 273 9.72 -7.75 -0.86
CA LEU A 273 8.34 -8.06 -0.54
C LEU A 273 8.12 -7.95 0.96
N LEU A 274 7.16 -7.10 1.35
CA LEU A 274 6.79 -6.89 2.74
C LEU A 274 5.98 -8.07 3.25
N TYR A 275 6.68 -9.13 3.68
CA TYR A 275 6.08 -10.32 4.24
C TYR A 275 6.84 -10.79 5.48
N SER A 276 6.12 -10.96 6.58
CA SER A 276 6.65 -11.44 7.86
C SER A 276 6.01 -12.79 8.21
N PRO A 277 6.82 -13.87 8.29
CA PRO A 277 6.31 -15.23 8.42
C PRO A 277 5.72 -15.48 9.80
N LYS A 278 4.54 -16.08 9.82
CA LYS A 278 3.83 -16.49 11.03
C LYS A 278 3.53 -17.99 10.94
N THR A 279 3.93 -18.76 11.94
CA THR A 279 3.66 -20.21 11.98
C THR A 279 2.96 -20.57 13.27
N THR A 280 2.10 -21.60 13.24
CA THR A 280 1.46 -22.11 14.45
C THR A 280 1.88 -23.54 14.75
N ARG A 281 1.86 -23.90 16.03
CA ARG A 281 2.09 -25.27 16.52
C ARG A 281 1.17 -25.56 17.70
N PRO A 282 0.91 -26.83 18.04
CA PRO A 282 0.13 -27.15 19.24
C PRO A 282 0.73 -26.53 20.51
N VAL A 283 -0.12 -25.92 21.34
CA VAL A 283 0.29 -25.26 22.59
C VAL A 283 1.08 -26.22 23.48
N ARG A 284 2.23 -25.76 23.98
CA ARG A 284 2.94 -26.42 25.09
C ARG A 284 2.47 -25.81 26.40
N PHE A 285 2.36 -26.62 27.45
CA PHE A 285 1.97 -26.13 28.77
C PHE A 285 3.01 -25.14 29.31
N GLY A 286 2.58 -23.90 29.57
CA GLY A 286 3.35 -22.85 30.23
C GLY A 286 2.53 -22.09 31.27
N PRO A 287 3.16 -21.20 32.05
CA PRO A 287 2.44 -20.31 32.97
C PRO A 287 1.60 -19.29 32.18
N ASN A 288 0.33 -19.14 32.54
CA ASN A 288 -0.54 -18.09 32.00
C ASN A 288 -0.34 -16.78 32.77
N TYR A 289 -0.24 -15.68 32.04
CA TYR A 289 -0.16 -14.33 32.58
C TYR A 289 -1.50 -13.60 32.36
N PRO A 290 -2.06 -12.93 33.39
CA PRO A 290 -3.27 -12.15 33.23
C PRO A 290 -2.96 -10.79 32.59
N LEU A 291 -3.65 -10.45 31.51
CA LEU A 291 -3.70 -9.09 30.98
C LEU A 291 -5.10 -8.53 31.23
N ARG A 292 -5.17 -7.43 31.97
CA ARG A 292 -6.44 -6.77 32.30
C ARG A 292 -6.73 -5.67 31.29
N PHE A 293 -7.87 -5.78 30.65
CA PHE A 293 -8.44 -4.75 29.79
C PHE A 293 -9.56 -4.04 30.53
N ARG A 294 -9.54 -2.71 30.46
CA ARG A 294 -10.59 -1.86 30.97
C ARG A 294 -11.20 -1.09 29.81
N PHE A 295 -12.47 -1.34 29.56
CA PHE A 295 -13.26 -0.67 28.54
C PHE A 295 -14.28 0.25 29.22
N PRO A 296 -14.91 1.19 28.48
CA PRO A 296 -15.87 2.13 29.06
C PRO A 296 -17.05 1.46 29.80
N ASP A 297 -17.49 0.30 29.32
CA ASP A 297 -18.68 -0.44 29.77
C ASP A 297 -18.37 -1.75 30.51
N ARG A 298 -17.16 -2.30 30.36
CA ARG A 298 -16.79 -3.62 30.92
C ARG A 298 -15.30 -3.71 31.25
N GLU A 299 -14.96 -4.64 32.14
CA GLU A 299 -13.58 -5.08 32.35
C GLU A 299 -13.44 -6.54 31.94
N GLU A 300 -12.32 -6.87 31.32
CA GLU A 300 -12.01 -8.22 30.86
C GLU A 300 -10.59 -8.60 31.30
N ILE A 301 -10.38 -9.86 31.66
CA ILE A 301 -9.05 -10.40 31.91
C ILE A 301 -8.83 -11.51 30.91
N VAL A 302 -7.83 -11.33 30.05
CA VAL A 302 -7.39 -12.37 29.11
C VAL A 302 -6.11 -12.95 29.65
N TYR A 303 -6.10 -14.27 29.78
CA TYR A 303 -4.89 -15.01 30.16
C TYR A 303 -4.16 -15.44 28.90
N TYR A 304 -2.84 -15.24 28.87
CA TYR A 304 -2.01 -15.55 27.70
C TYR A 304 -0.67 -16.16 28.12
N GLN A 305 -0.01 -16.85 27.20
CA GLN A 305 1.39 -17.28 27.35
C GLN A 305 2.20 -16.58 26.28
N ARG A 306 3.34 -16.01 26.65
CA ARG A 306 4.23 -15.32 25.72
C ARG A 306 5.69 -15.55 26.09
N SER A 307 6.52 -15.72 25.07
CA SER A 307 7.98 -15.67 25.11
C SER A 307 8.51 -14.69 24.06
N ASP A 308 9.83 -14.53 23.92
CA ASP A 308 10.42 -13.67 22.89
C ASP A 308 10.14 -14.14 21.44
N SER A 309 9.55 -15.33 21.24
CA SER A 309 9.22 -15.84 19.89
C SER A 309 7.87 -16.52 19.78
N THR A 310 7.14 -16.69 20.90
CA THR A 310 5.91 -17.47 20.94
C THR A 310 4.76 -16.77 21.67
N PHE A 311 3.53 -17.00 21.23
CA PHE A 311 2.32 -16.40 21.79
C PHE A 311 1.12 -17.35 21.71
N SER A 312 0.38 -17.52 22.81
CA SER A 312 -0.91 -18.22 22.82
C SER A 312 -1.90 -17.57 23.78
N ILE A 313 -3.19 -17.76 23.54
CA ILE A 313 -4.28 -17.28 24.39
C ILE A 313 -4.84 -18.48 25.15
N GLN A 314 -5.19 -18.31 26.43
CA GLN A 314 -5.78 -19.39 27.20
C GLN A 314 -7.06 -19.89 26.52
N GLY A 315 -7.12 -21.21 26.25
CA GLY A 315 -8.24 -21.86 25.58
C GLY A 315 -8.01 -22.14 24.10
N THR A 316 -6.90 -21.68 23.52
CA THR A 316 -6.50 -22.04 22.14
C THR A 316 -5.76 -23.37 22.11
N GLN A 317 -5.82 -24.05 20.96
CA GLN A 317 -5.05 -25.26 20.70
C GLN A 317 -3.70 -24.97 20.05
N GLU A 318 -3.53 -23.77 19.50
CA GLU A 318 -2.33 -23.34 18.79
C GLU A 318 -1.58 -22.21 19.51
N GLU A 319 -0.25 -22.29 19.43
CA GLU A 319 0.72 -21.27 19.80
C GLU A 319 1.34 -20.72 18.51
N LEU A 320 1.34 -19.39 18.40
CA LEU A 320 1.90 -18.62 17.31
C LEU A 320 3.40 -18.42 17.52
N PHE A 321 4.17 -18.59 16.45
CA PHE A 321 5.59 -18.24 16.35
C PHE A 321 5.74 -17.09 15.36
N TRP A 322 6.32 -16.00 15.82
CA TRP A 322 6.52 -14.80 15.01
C TRP A 322 7.71 -13.98 15.54
N PRO A 323 8.67 -13.57 14.69
CA PRO A 323 9.84 -12.78 15.11
C PRO A 323 9.48 -11.45 15.80
N GLY A 324 8.35 -10.85 15.44
CA GLY A 324 7.88 -9.58 16.04
C GLY A 324 7.44 -9.68 17.50
N LEU A 325 7.39 -10.89 18.08
CA LEU A 325 7.18 -11.10 19.52
C LEU A 325 8.43 -10.84 20.37
N GLY A 326 9.59 -10.65 19.72
CA GLY A 326 10.87 -10.37 20.35
C GLY A 326 11.44 -9.01 19.97
N THR A 327 12.76 -8.87 20.15
CA THR A 327 13.52 -7.64 19.86
C THR A 327 14.04 -7.54 18.43
N GLU A 328 13.78 -8.56 17.60
CA GLU A 328 14.25 -8.62 16.22
C GLU A 328 13.73 -7.43 15.41
N ASN A 329 14.59 -6.81 14.63
CA ASN A 329 14.28 -5.64 13.81
C ASN A 329 15.20 -5.60 12.59
N ASP A 330 14.81 -4.84 11.57
CA ASP A 330 15.51 -4.85 10.28
C ASP A 330 16.18 -3.52 9.94
N VAL A 331 16.38 -2.65 10.94
CA VAL A 331 17.03 -1.33 10.76
C VAL A 331 18.38 -1.47 10.06
N HIS A 332 19.19 -2.44 10.50
CA HIS A 332 20.47 -2.73 9.89
C HIS A 332 20.34 -3.12 8.41
N ALA A 333 19.41 -4.03 8.11
CA ALA A 333 19.17 -4.57 6.77
C ALA A 333 18.73 -3.47 5.80
N TRP A 334 17.79 -2.62 6.22
CA TRP A 334 17.31 -1.50 5.42
C TRP A 334 18.42 -0.52 5.05
N PHE A 335 19.30 -0.16 5.98
CA PHE A 335 20.43 0.74 5.69
C PHE A 335 21.57 0.06 4.94
N ALA A 336 21.73 -1.26 5.05
CA ALA A 336 22.67 -2.02 4.22
C ALA A 336 22.30 -1.96 2.73
N LEU A 337 20.99 -1.90 2.40
CA LEU A 337 20.53 -1.71 1.01
C LEU A 337 21.08 -0.41 0.40
N LEU A 338 21.04 0.69 1.16
CA LEU A 338 21.53 2.00 0.71
C LEU A 338 23.07 2.05 0.52
N ARG A 339 23.81 1.17 1.20
CA ARG A 339 25.29 1.21 1.25
C ARG A 339 25.98 0.17 0.38
N ASN A 340 25.25 -0.47 -0.53
CA ASN A 340 25.75 -1.62 -1.30
C ASN A 340 26.31 -2.75 -0.42
N GLN A 341 25.69 -2.99 0.75
CA GLN A 341 26.07 -4.05 1.69
C GLN A 341 25.04 -5.19 1.68
N PRO A 342 25.44 -6.43 2.06
CA PRO A 342 24.50 -7.53 2.27
C PRO A 342 23.46 -7.17 3.33
N ALA A 343 22.19 -7.36 3.02
CA ALA A 343 21.08 -7.14 3.93
C ALA A 343 20.54 -8.48 4.43
N THR A 344 20.44 -8.66 5.75
CA THR A 344 19.86 -9.86 6.38
C THR A 344 18.68 -9.45 7.23
N PHE A 345 17.49 -9.92 6.86
CA PHE A 345 16.24 -9.61 7.55
C PHE A 345 15.90 -10.67 8.61
N GLN A 346 15.27 -10.24 9.69
CA GLN A 346 14.90 -11.02 10.87
C GLN A 346 13.42 -10.86 11.20
N LEU A 347 12.87 -9.64 11.12
CA LEU A 347 11.44 -9.40 11.34
C LEU A 347 10.63 -9.71 10.06
N TRP A 348 11.10 -9.20 8.94
CA TRP A 348 10.67 -9.56 7.60
C TRP A 348 11.40 -10.82 7.13
N ARG A 349 10.82 -11.59 6.20
CA ARG A 349 11.56 -12.69 5.55
C ARG A 349 12.67 -12.17 4.63
N GLY A 350 12.53 -10.93 4.14
CA GLY A 350 13.47 -10.34 3.18
C GLY A 350 13.36 -10.93 1.77
N ASP A 351 12.21 -11.52 1.44
CA ASP A 351 11.94 -12.07 0.11
C ASP A 351 12.01 -10.96 -0.93
N GLY A 352 12.74 -11.16 -2.03
CA GLY A 352 12.98 -10.06 -2.94
C GLY A 352 13.82 -10.40 -4.15
N ILE A 353 14.12 -9.37 -4.94
CA ILE A 353 15.08 -9.45 -6.04
C ILE A 353 16.10 -8.34 -5.84
N LEU A 354 17.38 -8.70 -5.92
CA LEU A 354 18.50 -7.76 -5.94
C LEU A 354 19.18 -7.84 -7.30
N VAL A 355 19.28 -6.70 -7.98
CA VAL A 355 20.05 -6.52 -9.21
C VAL A 355 21.36 -5.84 -8.86
N SER A 356 22.47 -6.43 -9.28
CA SER A 356 23.83 -5.97 -9.05
C SER A 356 24.35 -5.12 -10.20
N SER A 357 25.47 -4.42 -9.98
CA SER A 357 26.12 -3.54 -10.97
C SER A 357 26.57 -4.25 -12.23
N ASP A 358 26.91 -5.54 -12.14
CA ASP A 358 27.30 -6.38 -13.28
C ASP A 358 26.10 -6.92 -14.07
N SER A 359 24.89 -6.39 -13.81
CA SER A 359 23.63 -6.85 -14.39
C SER A 359 23.26 -8.28 -14.02
N SER A 360 23.93 -8.90 -13.04
CA SER A 360 23.44 -10.13 -12.41
C SER A 360 22.30 -9.81 -11.46
N TRP A 361 21.45 -10.81 -11.19
CA TRP A 361 20.41 -10.69 -10.19
C TRP A 361 20.37 -11.92 -9.29
N THR A 362 19.90 -11.71 -8.07
CA THR A 362 19.71 -12.76 -7.06
C THR A 362 18.32 -12.65 -6.47
N VAL A 363 17.70 -13.79 -6.22
CA VAL A 363 16.50 -13.85 -5.38
C VAL A 363 16.96 -13.79 -3.93
N LEU A 364 16.40 -12.85 -3.17
CA LEU A 364 16.61 -12.69 -1.74
C LEU A 364 15.56 -13.51 -0.98
N GLY A 365 15.92 -13.95 0.23
CA GLY A 365 15.02 -14.71 1.10
C GLY A 365 14.62 -16.07 0.52
N GLU A 366 13.43 -16.54 0.92
CA GLU A 366 12.80 -17.76 0.43
C GLU A 366 11.33 -17.44 0.12
N PRO A 367 11.07 -16.78 -1.03
CA PRO A 367 9.71 -16.44 -1.43
C PRO A 367 8.83 -17.68 -1.48
N GLY A 368 7.57 -17.56 -1.04
CA GLY A 368 6.62 -18.67 -1.05
C GLY A 368 6.45 -19.29 -2.44
N PHE A 369 6.53 -18.47 -3.49
CA PHE A 369 6.45 -18.90 -4.88
C PHE A 369 7.51 -18.21 -5.75
N VAL A 370 8.15 -19.00 -6.61
CA VAL A 370 9.08 -18.54 -7.64
C VAL A 370 8.68 -19.20 -8.96
N PHE A 371 8.26 -18.38 -9.93
CA PHE A 371 7.79 -18.83 -11.24
C PHE A 371 8.80 -18.43 -12.32
N PRO A 372 9.56 -19.38 -12.90
CA PRO A 372 10.49 -19.08 -13.99
C PRO A 372 9.75 -18.60 -15.24
N ILE A 373 10.34 -17.70 -16.01
CA ILE A 373 9.82 -17.23 -17.31
C ILE A 373 10.94 -17.29 -18.35
N HIS A 374 10.68 -16.82 -19.58
CA HIS A 374 11.67 -16.90 -20.67
C HIS A 374 12.97 -16.18 -20.33
N LEU A 375 14.05 -16.58 -21.02
CA LEU A 375 15.39 -15.97 -20.91
C LEU A 375 16.02 -16.03 -19.51
N SER A 376 15.55 -16.92 -18.63
CA SER A 376 15.97 -17.02 -17.22
C SER A 376 15.42 -15.90 -16.31
N GLY A 377 14.43 -15.14 -16.79
CA GLY A 377 13.65 -14.26 -15.92
C GLY A 377 12.82 -15.06 -14.91
N LEU A 378 12.22 -14.37 -13.95
CA LEU A 378 11.31 -14.99 -12.99
C LEU A 378 10.33 -13.99 -12.39
N VAL A 379 9.25 -14.51 -11.80
CA VAL A 379 8.31 -13.79 -10.93
C VAL A 379 8.39 -14.41 -9.54
N ILE A 380 8.45 -13.59 -8.50
CA ILE A 380 8.36 -14.02 -7.09
C ILE A 380 7.12 -13.41 -6.42
N SER A 381 6.56 -14.14 -5.47
CA SER A 381 5.43 -13.69 -4.64
C SER A 381 5.32 -14.57 -3.38
N ASN A 382 4.56 -14.11 -2.38
CA ASN A 382 4.12 -14.96 -1.28
C ASN A 382 2.68 -15.47 -1.45
N ASP A 383 2.06 -15.15 -2.59
CA ASP A 383 0.76 -15.61 -3.03
C ASP A 383 0.86 -16.34 -4.38
N SER A 384 0.20 -17.50 -4.47
CA SER A 384 0.13 -18.33 -5.68
C SER A 384 -0.50 -17.63 -6.88
N SER A 385 -1.35 -16.61 -6.66
CA SER A 385 -2.00 -15.86 -7.74
C SER A 385 -1.02 -15.20 -8.71
N ALA A 386 0.23 -14.95 -8.28
CA ALA A 386 1.29 -14.42 -9.14
C ALA A 386 1.69 -15.37 -10.29
N GLU A 387 1.25 -16.63 -10.26
CA GLU A 387 1.38 -17.55 -11.39
C GLU A 387 0.75 -16.97 -12.65
N HIS A 388 -0.34 -16.22 -12.54
CA HIS A 388 -0.99 -15.61 -13.70
C HIS A 388 -0.09 -14.57 -14.38
N SER A 389 0.61 -13.73 -13.61
CA SER A 389 1.58 -12.78 -14.16
C SER A 389 2.75 -13.51 -14.82
N ALA A 390 3.24 -14.60 -14.23
CA ALA A 390 4.25 -15.43 -14.86
C ALA A 390 3.75 -16.08 -16.16
N TYR A 391 2.49 -16.54 -16.18
CA TYR A 391 1.87 -17.08 -17.38
C TYR A 391 1.77 -16.02 -18.48
N TYR A 392 1.37 -14.80 -18.15
CA TYR A 392 1.36 -13.68 -19.10
C TYR A 392 2.75 -13.47 -19.72
N LEU A 393 3.77 -13.31 -18.87
CA LEU A 393 5.14 -13.03 -19.30
C LEU A 393 5.77 -14.18 -20.12
N ARG A 394 5.25 -15.40 -20.02
CA ARG A 394 5.64 -16.53 -20.87
C ARG A 394 4.96 -16.55 -22.24
N ASN A 395 3.82 -15.88 -22.39
CA ASN A 395 2.97 -16.04 -23.57
C ASN A 395 2.81 -14.77 -24.41
N VAL A 396 3.41 -13.66 -23.98
CA VAL A 396 3.38 -12.38 -24.70
C VAL A 396 4.77 -12.03 -25.24
N ASP A 397 4.81 -11.42 -26.42
CA ASP A 397 6.05 -10.89 -26.98
C ASP A 397 6.46 -9.62 -26.23
N LEU A 398 7.57 -9.72 -25.51
CA LEU A 398 8.09 -8.66 -24.64
C LEU A 398 9.05 -7.69 -25.38
N ASN A 399 9.17 -7.80 -26.70
CA ASN A 399 10.08 -6.99 -27.54
C ASN A 399 9.63 -5.52 -27.72
N VAL A 400 9.21 -4.84 -26.66
CA VAL A 400 8.78 -3.44 -26.72
C VAL A 400 9.80 -2.54 -26.01
N ALA A 401 10.13 -1.42 -26.65
CA ALA A 401 11.01 -0.38 -26.11
C ALA A 401 10.42 0.38 -24.90
N ASP A 402 9.16 0.11 -24.53
CA ASP A 402 8.45 0.76 -23.42
C ASP A 402 7.73 -0.26 -22.52
N PRO A 403 8.32 -0.53 -21.34
CA PRO A 403 7.72 -1.33 -20.28
C PRO A 403 6.44 -0.75 -19.63
N SER A 404 5.84 0.32 -20.11
CA SER A 404 4.53 0.77 -19.62
C SER A 404 3.36 0.03 -20.28
N SER A 405 3.57 -0.50 -21.48
CA SER A 405 2.52 -1.06 -22.34
C SER A 405 1.92 -2.38 -21.81
N TRP A 406 2.76 -3.35 -21.49
CA TRP A 406 2.37 -4.63 -20.89
C TRP A 406 1.78 -4.54 -19.47
N VAL A 407 2.27 -3.64 -18.61
CA VAL A 407 1.83 -3.54 -17.19
C VAL A 407 0.43 -2.94 -17.06
N THR A 408 -0.10 -2.38 -18.14
CA THR A 408 -1.46 -1.86 -18.24
C THR A 408 -2.40 -2.79 -19.02
N ASP A 409 -1.92 -3.96 -19.44
CA ASP A 409 -2.73 -4.89 -20.21
C ASP A 409 -3.81 -5.56 -19.35
N THR A 410 -5.03 -5.57 -19.88
CA THR A 410 -6.24 -6.14 -19.26
C THR A 410 -6.63 -7.48 -19.87
N TRP A 411 -5.87 -7.98 -20.85
CA TRP A 411 -6.08 -9.30 -21.42
C TRP A 411 -5.49 -10.40 -20.53
N SER A 412 -6.25 -11.47 -20.31
CA SER A 412 -5.78 -12.63 -19.55
C SER A 412 -5.47 -13.82 -20.46
N PRO A 413 -4.19 -14.10 -20.78
CA PRO A 413 -3.81 -15.30 -21.51
C PRO A 413 -4.11 -16.57 -20.72
N TRP A 414 -4.10 -16.50 -19.38
CA TRP A 414 -4.49 -17.62 -18.53
C TRP A 414 -5.94 -18.03 -18.79
N VAL A 415 -6.87 -17.08 -18.63
CA VAL A 415 -8.31 -17.32 -18.85
C VAL A 415 -8.58 -17.75 -20.30
N ALA A 416 -7.92 -17.12 -21.27
CA ALA A 416 -8.02 -17.51 -22.68
C ALA A 416 -7.61 -18.98 -22.92
N SER A 417 -6.71 -19.53 -22.10
CA SER A 417 -6.26 -20.92 -22.20
C SER A 417 -7.15 -21.92 -21.45
N THR A 418 -7.80 -21.51 -20.35
CA THR A 418 -8.58 -22.40 -19.49
C THR A 418 -10.07 -22.39 -19.81
N LEU A 419 -10.63 -21.21 -20.13
CA LEU A 419 -12.06 -21.00 -20.31
C LEU A 419 -12.71 -21.94 -21.35
N PRO A 420 -12.10 -22.25 -22.51
CA PRO A 420 -12.73 -23.17 -23.48
C PRO A 420 -13.06 -24.53 -22.88
N ARG A 421 -12.17 -25.08 -22.03
CA ARG A 421 -12.39 -26.37 -21.36
C ARG A 421 -13.45 -26.25 -20.26
N GLU A 422 -13.48 -25.13 -19.55
CA GLU A 422 -14.48 -24.86 -18.52
C GLU A 422 -15.88 -24.74 -19.15
N LEU A 423 -16.00 -24.06 -20.29
CA LEU A 423 -17.24 -23.95 -21.07
C LEU A 423 -17.71 -25.31 -21.60
N ASP A 424 -16.80 -26.16 -22.10
CA ASP A 424 -17.14 -27.53 -22.53
C ASP A 424 -17.76 -28.37 -21.39
N SER A 425 -17.40 -28.05 -20.14
CA SER A 425 -17.93 -28.72 -18.95
C SER A 425 -19.25 -28.14 -18.45
N LEU A 426 -19.59 -26.91 -18.85
CA LEU A 426 -20.77 -26.18 -18.39
C LEU A 426 -22.01 -26.57 -19.20
N ARG A 427 -22.85 -27.46 -18.65
CA ARG A 427 -24.01 -28.01 -19.37
C ARG A 427 -25.30 -27.27 -19.05
N ILE A 428 -25.48 -26.08 -19.61
CA ILE A 428 -26.74 -25.32 -19.49
C ILE A 428 -27.81 -25.90 -20.45
N PRO A 429 -28.96 -26.39 -19.95
CA PRO A 429 -30.02 -26.91 -20.81
C PRO A 429 -30.63 -25.83 -21.71
N VAL A 430 -30.99 -26.19 -22.95
CA VAL A 430 -31.60 -25.26 -23.93
C VAL A 430 -32.87 -24.57 -23.42
N ASN A 431 -33.58 -25.19 -22.48
CA ASN A 431 -34.78 -24.65 -21.83
C ASN A 431 -34.50 -23.86 -20.54
N ALA A 432 -33.24 -23.54 -20.24
CA ALA A 432 -32.87 -22.66 -19.14
C ALA A 432 -33.52 -21.26 -19.31
N PRO A 433 -33.68 -20.48 -18.23
CA PRO A 433 -34.22 -19.13 -18.30
C PRO A 433 -33.49 -18.28 -19.35
N ALA A 434 -34.23 -17.44 -20.08
CA ALA A 434 -33.68 -16.63 -21.17
C ALA A 434 -32.48 -15.77 -20.75
N LEU A 435 -32.50 -15.26 -19.51
CA LEU A 435 -31.40 -14.47 -18.96
C LEU A 435 -30.11 -15.29 -18.76
N VAL A 436 -30.23 -16.55 -18.32
CA VAL A 436 -29.10 -17.48 -18.16
C VAL A 436 -28.51 -17.85 -19.53
N GLN A 437 -29.37 -18.12 -20.52
CA GLN A 437 -28.94 -18.36 -21.90
C GLN A 437 -28.22 -17.14 -22.49
N SER A 438 -28.74 -15.94 -22.26
CA SER A 438 -28.10 -14.70 -22.71
C SER A 438 -26.75 -14.46 -22.02
N ALA A 439 -26.66 -14.71 -20.71
CA ALA A 439 -25.40 -14.64 -19.97
C ALA A 439 -24.33 -15.60 -20.52
N LEU A 440 -24.74 -16.83 -20.86
CA LEU A 440 -23.85 -17.81 -21.48
C LEU A 440 -23.31 -17.29 -22.83
N VAL A 441 -24.17 -16.72 -23.68
CA VAL A 441 -23.75 -16.12 -24.96
C VAL A 441 -22.73 -15.00 -24.77
N TYR A 442 -22.89 -14.14 -23.76
CA TYR A 442 -21.90 -13.12 -23.43
C TYR A 442 -20.54 -13.73 -23.06
N LEU A 443 -20.55 -14.81 -22.29
CA LEU A 443 -19.33 -15.50 -21.86
C LEU A 443 -18.64 -16.23 -23.03
N GLU A 444 -19.40 -16.93 -23.88
CA GLU A 444 -18.88 -17.65 -25.06
C GLU A 444 -18.26 -16.74 -26.12
N ASN A 445 -18.74 -15.50 -26.23
CA ASN A 445 -18.24 -14.51 -27.21
C ASN A 445 -17.27 -13.50 -26.60
N TRP A 446 -16.90 -13.66 -25.32
CA TRP A 446 -15.97 -12.77 -24.66
C TRP A 446 -14.53 -12.98 -25.15
N ASN A 447 -13.79 -11.88 -25.26
CA ASN A 447 -12.39 -11.84 -25.71
C ASN A 447 -11.37 -12.01 -24.57
N HIS A 448 -11.82 -12.35 -23.36
CA HIS A 448 -10.96 -12.55 -22.18
C HIS A 448 -10.26 -11.27 -21.69
N THR A 449 -10.79 -10.09 -22.03
CA THR A 449 -10.29 -8.80 -21.51
C THR A 449 -11.16 -8.27 -20.37
N PHE A 450 -10.49 -7.82 -19.31
CA PHE A 450 -11.08 -7.23 -18.11
C PHE A 450 -11.11 -5.70 -18.22
N GLU A 451 -11.69 -5.21 -19.31
CA GLU A 451 -11.96 -3.79 -19.50
C GLU A 451 -13.26 -3.37 -18.83
N GLY A 452 -13.39 -2.08 -18.50
CA GLY A 452 -14.53 -1.57 -17.73
C GLY A 452 -15.91 -1.89 -18.31
N LYS A 453 -16.04 -1.98 -19.64
CA LYS A 453 -17.31 -2.26 -20.33
C LYS A 453 -17.60 -3.75 -20.55
N SER A 454 -16.72 -4.63 -20.10
CA SER A 454 -16.83 -6.06 -20.35
C SER A 454 -17.90 -6.70 -19.46
N ILE A 455 -19.01 -7.12 -20.07
CA ILE A 455 -20.04 -7.93 -19.39
C ILE A 455 -19.55 -9.37 -19.21
N GLY A 456 -18.82 -9.91 -20.20
CA GLY A 456 -18.26 -11.26 -20.15
C GLY A 456 -17.28 -11.44 -18.98
N ALA A 457 -16.44 -10.44 -18.71
CA ALA A 457 -15.53 -10.44 -17.56
C ALA A 457 -16.29 -10.54 -16.23
N THR A 458 -17.37 -9.76 -16.07
CA THR A 458 -18.22 -9.80 -14.87
C THR A 458 -18.83 -11.18 -14.68
N ILE A 459 -19.46 -11.73 -15.74
CA ILE A 459 -20.12 -13.03 -15.67
C ILE A 459 -19.10 -14.12 -15.34
N TYR A 460 -17.94 -14.10 -16.00
CA TYR A 460 -16.85 -15.04 -15.72
C TYR A 460 -16.43 -14.97 -14.26
N ASN A 461 -16.13 -13.78 -13.74
CA ASN A 461 -15.66 -13.62 -12.38
C ASN A 461 -16.70 -14.08 -11.35
N GLU A 462 -17.95 -13.63 -11.46
CA GLU A 462 -19.01 -14.03 -10.53
C GLU A 462 -19.26 -15.54 -10.59
N TRP A 463 -19.10 -16.16 -11.77
CA TRP A 463 -19.20 -17.61 -11.93
C TRP A 463 -18.07 -18.36 -11.21
N VAL A 464 -16.80 -18.00 -11.47
CA VAL A 464 -15.66 -18.74 -10.88
C VAL A 464 -15.45 -18.44 -9.39
N THR A 465 -15.98 -17.31 -8.90
CA THR A 465 -15.95 -16.95 -7.48
C THR A 465 -17.17 -17.42 -6.68
N SER A 466 -18.23 -17.87 -7.35
CA SER A 466 -19.42 -18.41 -6.68
C SER A 466 -19.07 -19.67 -5.86
N GLU A 467 -19.41 -19.66 -4.58
CA GLU A 467 -19.11 -20.77 -3.68
C GLU A 467 -20.04 -21.97 -3.86
N GLY A 468 -19.45 -23.17 -3.92
CA GLY A 468 -20.12 -24.46 -3.78
C GLY A 468 -20.90 -24.95 -5.03
N GLY A 469 -21.11 -26.26 -5.10
CA GLY A 469 -21.93 -26.91 -6.13
C GLY A 469 -21.18 -27.32 -7.41
N THR A 470 -21.94 -27.68 -8.44
CA THR A 470 -21.40 -27.98 -9.79
C THR A 470 -21.19 -26.66 -10.56
N PRO A 471 -20.39 -26.65 -11.64
CA PRO A 471 -20.18 -25.46 -12.45
C PRO A 471 -21.49 -24.81 -12.92
N GLU A 472 -22.52 -25.61 -13.22
CA GLU A 472 -23.85 -25.10 -13.59
C GLU A 472 -24.49 -24.35 -12.43
N VAL A 473 -24.52 -24.94 -11.24
CA VAL A 473 -25.12 -24.30 -10.05
C VAL A 473 -24.42 -22.98 -9.74
N ALA A 474 -23.09 -22.96 -9.80
CA ALA A 474 -22.31 -21.74 -9.65
C ALA A 474 -22.68 -20.68 -10.71
N PHE A 475 -22.89 -21.09 -11.96
CA PHE A 475 -23.28 -20.18 -13.04
C PHE A 475 -24.69 -19.60 -12.83
N TYR A 476 -25.66 -20.43 -12.42
CA TYR A 476 -27.00 -19.96 -12.05
C TYR A 476 -26.93 -18.97 -10.88
N ASN A 477 -26.17 -19.29 -9.84
CA ASN A 477 -25.98 -18.42 -8.68
C ASN A 477 -25.37 -17.07 -9.08
N ALA A 478 -24.37 -17.07 -9.95
CA ALA A 478 -23.74 -15.84 -10.45
C ALA A 478 -24.75 -14.95 -11.20
N VAL A 479 -25.53 -15.55 -12.12
CA VAL A 479 -26.57 -14.83 -12.86
C VAL A 479 -27.66 -14.30 -11.93
N ASP A 480 -28.09 -15.08 -10.95
CA ASP A 480 -29.11 -14.67 -9.98
C ASP A 480 -28.60 -13.54 -9.08
N GLN A 481 -27.36 -13.61 -8.61
CA GLN A 481 -26.72 -12.55 -7.81
C GLN A 481 -26.60 -11.24 -8.59
N LEU A 482 -26.13 -11.31 -9.85
CA LEU A 482 -26.07 -10.15 -10.73
C LEU A 482 -27.46 -9.55 -10.97
N THR A 483 -28.45 -10.41 -11.19
CA THR A 483 -29.84 -9.99 -11.40
C THR A 483 -30.43 -9.32 -10.15
N GLN A 484 -30.19 -9.89 -8.98
CA GLN A 484 -30.68 -9.35 -7.71
C GLN A 484 -30.07 -7.98 -7.40
N LYS A 485 -28.77 -7.80 -7.71
CA LYS A 485 -28.02 -6.60 -7.34
C LYS A 485 -28.11 -5.49 -8.40
N PHE A 486 -28.16 -5.82 -9.68
CA PHE A 486 -28.09 -4.86 -10.79
C PHE A 486 -29.29 -4.89 -11.73
N GLY A 487 -30.25 -5.79 -11.50
CA GLY A 487 -31.44 -5.97 -12.32
C GLY A 487 -31.23 -6.91 -13.51
N THR A 488 -32.31 -7.18 -14.24
CA THR A 488 -32.33 -8.10 -15.40
C THR A 488 -31.73 -7.49 -16.68
N ASP A 489 -31.49 -6.18 -16.70
CA ASP A 489 -30.83 -5.52 -17.83
C ASP A 489 -29.31 -5.74 -17.76
N GLN A 490 -28.80 -6.64 -18.60
CA GLN A 490 -27.39 -7.04 -18.62
C GLN A 490 -26.45 -5.89 -19.00
N SER A 491 -26.96 -4.79 -19.61
CA SER A 491 -26.15 -3.58 -19.82
C SER A 491 -25.70 -2.91 -18.52
N GLN A 492 -26.31 -3.29 -17.39
CA GLN A 492 -25.93 -2.83 -16.06
C GLN A 492 -24.83 -3.69 -15.42
N TRP A 493 -24.45 -4.83 -16.01
CA TRP A 493 -23.46 -5.77 -15.50
C TRP A 493 -22.03 -5.47 -15.99
N LEU A 494 -21.73 -4.20 -16.26
CA LEU A 494 -20.40 -3.76 -16.70
C LEU A 494 -19.35 -4.00 -15.61
N TRP A 495 -18.17 -4.51 -15.98
CA TRP A 495 -17.05 -4.75 -15.08
C TRP A 495 -16.78 -3.55 -14.16
N GLU A 496 -16.65 -2.36 -14.72
CA GLU A 496 -16.31 -1.13 -13.99
C GLU A 496 -17.31 -0.77 -12.89
N ARG A 497 -18.55 -1.26 -13.02
CA ARG A 497 -19.64 -1.01 -12.08
C ARG A 497 -19.78 -2.12 -11.06
N VAL A 498 -19.72 -3.38 -11.48
CA VAL A 498 -19.90 -4.52 -10.57
C VAL A 498 -18.69 -4.66 -9.64
N HIS A 499 -17.51 -4.41 -10.18
CA HIS A 499 -16.21 -4.62 -9.54
C HIS A 499 -15.51 -3.34 -9.12
N ALA A 500 -16.22 -2.21 -9.08
CA ALA A 500 -15.67 -0.88 -8.81
C ALA A 500 -14.70 -0.87 -7.61
N ASP A 501 -13.52 -0.28 -7.81
CA ASP A 501 -12.51 -0.12 -6.75
C ASP A 501 -13.02 0.92 -5.75
N ARG A 502 -13.32 0.46 -4.53
CA ARG A 502 -13.78 1.31 -3.43
C ARG A 502 -12.66 1.50 -2.40
N ARG A 503 -12.16 2.73 -2.30
CA ARG A 503 -11.14 3.13 -1.33
C ARG A 503 -11.75 3.91 -0.17
N LEU A 504 -11.23 3.67 1.03
CA LEU A 504 -11.77 4.21 2.27
C LEU A 504 -10.78 5.19 2.92
N PHE A 505 -11.33 6.24 3.54
CA PHE A 505 -10.58 7.11 4.44
C PHE A 505 -10.56 6.49 5.84
N THR A 506 -9.50 6.73 6.59
CA THR A 506 -9.33 6.18 7.94
C THR A 506 -9.94 7.07 9.04
N LEU A 507 -10.63 8.15 8.70
CA LEU A 507 -11.24 9.09 9.66
C LEU A 507 -12.54 8.53 10.29
N HIS A 508 -12.81 8.88 11.56
CA HIS A 508 -13.98 8.41 12.31
C HIS A 508 -15.07 9.48 12.47
N GLY A 509 -16.27 9.06 12.88
CA GLY A 509 -17.30 9.96 13.45
C GLY A 509 -18.13 10.77 12.45
N HIS A 510 -19.29 11.24 12.91
CA HIS A 510 -20.43 11.89 12.21
C HIS A 510 -20.14 13.18 11.42
N LEU A 511 -19.01 13.30 10.75
CA LEU A 511 -18.80 14.33 9.75
C LEU A 511 -19.38 13.83 8.44
N ASP A 512 -20.65 14.14 8.21
CA ASP A 512 -21.33 14.08 6.90
C ASP A 512 -20.72 15.14 5.94
N SER A 513 -19.39 15.12 5.83
CA SER A 513 -18.67 15.89 4.85
C SER A 513 -18.49 14.98 3.64
N ARG A 514 -19.03 15.39 2.49
CA ARG A 514 -18.81 14.74 1.19
C ARG A 514 -17.32 14.56 0.83
N MET A 515 -16.41 15.17 1.59
CA MET A 515 -14.96 15.05 1.38
C MET A 515 -14.41 13.66 1.74
N HIS A 516 -14.94 13.03 2.80
CA HIS A 516 -14.39 11.78 3.35
C HIS A 516 -15.25 10.54 3.04
N THR A 517 -16.22 10.67 2.13
CA THR A 517 -16.97 9.51 1.62
C THR A 517 -16.03 8.60 0.82
N PRO A 518 -16.25 7.28 0.80
CA PRO A 518 -15.44 6.34 0.03
C PRO A 518 -15.27 6.77 -1.43
N LEU A 519 -14.04 6.75 -1.96
CA LEU A 519 -13.79 6.98 -3.38
C LEU A 519 -14.14 5.71 -4.15
N THR A 520 -14.73 5.87 -5.33
CA THR A 520 -15.09 4.75 -6.20
C THR A 520 -14.50 4.98 -7.57
N PHE A 521 -13.60 4.10 -7.98
CA PHE A 521 -12.95 4.14 -9.29
C PHE A 521 -13.56 3.07 -10.19
N PRO A 522 -13.76 3.37 -11.49
CA PRO A 522 -14.07 2.36 -12.50
C PRO A 522 -13.04 1.23 -12.43
N ALA A 523 -13.51 0.00 -12.27
CA ALA A 523 -12.62 -1.15 -12.27
C ALA A 523 -12.10 -1.47 -13.67
N VAL A 524 -10.82 -1.85 -13.73
CA VAL A 524 -10.11 -2.41 -14.89
C VAL A 524 -9.10 -3.43 -14.39
N GLY A 525 -8.76 -4.40 -15.24
CA GLY A 525 -7.85 -5.47 -14.88
C GLY A 525 -8.47 -6.56 -14.01
N HIS A 526 -7.66 -7.58 -13.71
CA HIS A 526 -7.97 -8.78 -12.94
C HIS A 526 -6.70 -9.33 -12.28
N GLU A 527 -6.82 -10.15 -11.23
CA GLU A 527 -5.68 -10.89 -10.66
C GLU A 527 -4.97 -11.79 -11.68
N SER A 528 -5.63 -12.10 -12.80
CA SER A 528 -5.09 -12.90 -13.89
C SER A 528 -4.54 -12.10 -15.08
N THR A 529 -4.46 -10.77 -14.96
CA THR A 529 -3.93 -9.86 -15.97
C THR A 529 -2.71 -9.11 -15.44
N MET A 530 -1.97 -8.43 -16.32
CA MET A 530 -0.85 -7.60 -15.86
C MET A 530 -1.33 -6.35 -15.15
N LEU A 531 -2.43 -5.72 -15.58
CA LEU A 531 -3.07 -4.68 -14.79
C LEU A 531 -3.83 -5.32 -13.62
N TRP A 532 -3.31 -5.20 -12.40
CA TRP A 532 -3.96 -5.74 -11.21
C TRP A 532 -5.19 -4.91 -10.82
N GLY A 533 -6.37 -5.53 -10.66
CA GLY A 533 -7.58 -4.83 -10.23
C GLY A 533 -8.89 -5.64 -10.33
N GLY A 534 -10.00 -5.13 -9.80
CA GLY A 534 -11.38 -5.58 -10.07
C GLY A 534 -11.95 -6.73 -9.23
N ALA A 535 -11.34 -7.92 -9.15
CA ALA A 535 -11.96 -9.06 -8.46
C ALA A 535 -11.03 -9.89 -7.57
N LYS A 536 -11.68 -10.56 -6.57
CA LYS A 536 -11.21 -11.18 -5.30
C LYS A 536 -10.16 -10.40 -4.49
N ALA A 537 -9.20 -9.76 -5.15
CA ALA A 537 -8.36 -8.68 -4.68
C ALA A 537 -9.11 -7.36 -4.37
N ALA A 538 -10.44 -7.28 -4.54
CA ALA A 538 -11.25 -6.11 -4.14
C ALA A 538 -11.25 -5.85 -2.61
N ALA A 539 -10.68 -6.77 -1.80
CA ALA A 539 -10.39 -6.49 -0.40
C ALA A 539 -9.18 -5.56 -0.21
N ALA A 540 -8.27 -5.46 -1.18
CA ALA A 540 -7.04 -4.66 -1.13
C ALA A 540 -6.69 -4.03 -2.51
N PRO A 541 -7.53 -3.11 -3.03
CA PRO A 541 -7.38 -2.60 -4.39
C PRO A 541 -6.22 -1.59 -4.55
N VAL A 542 -5.59 -1.15 -3.47
CA VAL A 542 -4.51 -0.17 -3.52
C VAL A 542 -3.21 -0.87 -3.84
N THR A 543 -2.64 -0.52 -4.99
CA THR A 543 -1.30 -0.95 -5.38
C THR A 543 -0.36 0.23 -5.55
N TRP A 544 0.90 -0.01 -5.24
CA TRP A 544 2.02 0.80 -5.67
C TRP A 544 2.87 -0.03 -6.62
N GLU A 545 3.20 0.51 -7.79
CA GLU A 545 4.01 -0.16 -8.79
C GLU A 545 5.23 0.70 -9.11
N GLY A 546 6.37 0.03 -9.30
CA GLY A 546 7.61 0.70 -9.68
C GLY A 546 8.52 -0.22 -10.49
N TRP A 547 9.37 0.37 -11.31
CA TRP A 547 10.32 -0.40 -12.10
C TRP A 547 11.54 0.40 -12.53
N THR A 548 12.58 -0.34 -12.90
CA THR A 548 13.83 0.18 -13.44
C THR A 548 14.51 -0.92 -14.26
N TRP A 549 15.55 -0.57 -15.00
CA TRP A 549 16.50 -1.53 -15.56
C TRP A 549 17.90 -1.26 -15.02
N SER A 550 18.84 -2.17 -15.26
CA SER A 550 20.25 -1.96 -14.89
C SER A 550 20.88 -0.83 -15.69
N GLY A 551 21.59 0.05 -15.01
CA GLY A 551 22.38 1.10 -15.62
C GLY A 551 22.33 2.38 -14.78
N PRO A 552 23.45 3.11 -14.69
CA PRO A 552 23.55 4.31 -13.84
C PRO A 552 22.55 5.39 -14.23
N ASP A 553 22.30 5.57 -15.53
CA ASP A 553 21.36 6.58 -16.07
C ASP A 553 19.94 6.05 -16.31
N SER A 554 19.64 4.83 -15.86
CA SER A 554 18.27 4.31 -15.97
C SER A 554 17.33 5.22 -15.16
N PRO A 555 16.07 5.47 -15.55
CA PRO A 555 15.08 6.11 -14.69
C PRO A 555 14.47 5.09 -13.74
N PHE A 556 14.00 5.54 -12.57
CA PHE A 556 13.11 4.73 -11.73
C PHE A 556 11.69 5.21 -11.97
N PHE A 557 10.85 4.37 -12.58
CA PHE A 557 9.47 4.72 -12.88
C PHE A 557 8.55 4.31 -11.74
N ILE A 558 7.49 5.09 -11.56
CA ILE A 558 6.41 4.83 -10.62
C ILE A 558 5.10 4.83 -11.39
N ARG A 559 4.19 3.97 -10.94
CA ARG A 559 2.78 4.00 -11.34
C ARG A 559 1.89 3.80 -10.13
N ARG A 560 0.98 4.75 -9.90
CA ARG A 560 -0.10 4.62 -8.92
C ARG A 560 -1.26 5.57 -9.21
N GLN A 561 -2.35 5.40 -8.47
CA GLN A 561 -3.43 6.39 -8.47
C GLN A 561 -2.97 7.64 -7.70
N HIS A 562 -3.02 8.80 -8.35
CA HIS A 562 -2.73 10.08 -7.70
C HIS A 562 -4.01 10.81 -7.36
N LEU A 563 -4.13 11.16 -6.08
CA LEU A 563 -5.32 11.76 -5.53
C LEU A 563 -4.99 13.19 -5.13
N ASN A 564 -5.48 14.14 -5.93
CA ASN A 564 -5.42 15.54 -5.57
C ASN A 564 -6.78 15.93 -4.99
N LEU A 565 -6.99 15.60 -3.72
CA LEU A 565 -8.26 15.84 -3.04
C LEU A 565 -8.43 17.30 -2.59
N GLN A 566 -7.34 18.05 -2.54
CA GLN A 566 -7.30 19.42 -2.04
C GLN A 566 -7.74 20.44 -3.09
N GLN A 567 -7.74 20.10 -4.38
CA GLN A 567 -8.20 20.99 -5.44
C GLN A 567 -9.74 20.90 -5.66
N PRO A 568 -10.38 21.95 -6.17
CA PRO A 568 -11.80 21.91 -6.53
C PRO A 568 -12.11 20.84 -7.57
N PHE A 569 -13.21 20.10 -7.38
CA PHE A 569 -13.54 18.90 -8.14
C PHE A 569 -12.46 17.82 -8.13
N GLY A 570 -11.42 17.95 -7.30
CA GLY A 570 -10.27 17.05 -7.24
C GLY A 570 -10.69 15.61 -7.05
N ARG A 571 -11.66 15.38 -6.16
CA ARG A 571 -12.34 14.09 -6.01
C ARG A 571 -12.90 13.53 -7.32
N TYR A 572 -13.73 14.31 -8.03
CA TYR A 572 -14.37 13.86 -9.27
C TYR A 572 -13.35 13.62 -10.39
N ILE A 573 -12.30 14.44 -10.45
CA ILE A 573 -11.20 14.26 -11.38
C ILE A 573 -10.45 12.97 -11.05
N SER A 574 -10.13 12.75 -9.77
CA SER A 574 -9.43 11.56 -9.29
C SER A 574 -10.23 10.28 -9.51
N GLU A 575 -11.55 10.28 -9.28
CA GLU A 575 -12.44 9.13 -9.55
C GLU A 575 -12.50 8.75 -11.04
N LYS A 576 -12.03 9.63 -11.94
CA LYS A 576 -12.04 9.42 -13.40
C LYS A 576 -10.66 9.25 -14.02
N SER A 577 -9.59 9.46 -13.26
CA SER A 577 -8.22 9.36 -13.77
C SER A 577 -7.74 7.93 -13.70
N ASP A 578 -7.01 7.48 -14.72
CA ASP A 578 -6.22 6.25 -14.63
C ASP A 578 -4.93 6.49 -13.81
N PRO A 579 -4.31 5.45 -13.26
CA PRO A 579 -2.98 5.55 -12.66
C PRO A 579 -1.97 6.09 -13.68
N SER A 580 -1.24 7.15 -13.31
CA SER A 580 -0.22 7.74 -14.19
C SER A 580 1.13 7.08 -13.98
N THR A 581 1.87 6.94 -15.08
CA THR A 581 3.26 6.49 -15.11
C THR A 581 4.18 7.68 -15.31
N PHE A 582 5.20 7.83 -14.46
CA PHE A 582 6.18 8.92 -14.57
C PHE A 582 7.54 8.50 -13.98
N PRO A 583 8.66 9.07 -14.47
CA PRO A 583 9.97 8.84 -13.88
C PRO A 583 10.12 9.65 -12.57
N LEU A 584 10.80 9.07 -11.59
CA LEU A 584 11.19 9.71 -10.34
C LEU A 584 12.50 10.50 -10.54
N SER A 585 12.41 11.61 -11.28
CA SER A 585 13.53 12.50 -11.61
C SER A 585 13.06 13.95 -11.82
N ASP A 586 13.98 14.91 -11.75
CA ASP A 586 13.76 16.34 -12.07
C ASP A 586 12.64 17.02 -11.26
N LEU A 587 12.62 16.79 -9.94
CA LEU A 587 11.54 17.20 -9.05
C LEU A 587 11.67 18.69 -8.63
N SER A 588 11.45 19.65 -9.52
CA SER A 588 11.75 21.08 -9.26
C SER A 588 10.56 22.04 -9.33
N MET A 589 9.42 21.71 -8.72
CA MET A 589 8.28 22.65 -8.69
C MET A 589 8.40 23.72 -7.60
N SER A 590 8.94 23.36 -6.45
CA SER A 590 9.18 24.28 -5.32
C SER A 590 10.27 23.72 -4.41
N THR A 591 10.94 24.58 -3.64
CA THR A 591 12.01 24.18 -2.72
C THR A 591 11.70 24.63 -1.29
N THR A 592 11.92 23.75 -0.34
CA THR A 592 11.97 24.06 1.10
C THR A 592 13.39 23.82 1.58
N VAL A 593 13.98 24.79 2.26
CA VAL A 593 15.30 24.62 2.90
C VAL A 593 15.11 24.49 4.40
N LEU A 594 15.57 23.38 4.97
CA LEU A 594 15.66 23.20 6.42
C LEU A 594 17.02 23.71 6.88
N MET A 595 17.03 24.69 7.77
CA MET A 595 18.26 25.31 8.30
C MET A 595 18.50 24.86 9.74
N PRO A 596 19.76 24.69 10.17
CA PRO A 596 20.07 24.57 11.60
C PRO A 596 19.66 25.84 12.37
N ASP A 597 19.24 25.70 13.62
CA ASP A 597 18.82 26.84 14.47
C ASP A 597 19.90 27.93 14.68
N ASP A 598 21.18 27.58 14.51
CA ASP A 598 22.32 28.47 14.77
C ASP A 598 22.84 29.19 13.50
N PHE A 599 22.12 29.12 12.37
CA PHE A 599 22.55 29.68 11.07
C PHE A 599 21.95 31.04 10.70
#